data_AF-A0A5K3FA47-F1
#
_entry.id   AF-A0A5K3FA47-F1
#
_cell.length_a   1.000
_cell.length_b   1.000
_cell.length_c   1.000
_cell.angle_alpha   90.00
_cell.angle_beta   90.00
_cell.angle_gamma   90.00
#
_symmetry.space_group_name_H-M   'P 1'
#
loop_
_entity.id
_entity.type
_entity.pdbx_description
1 polymer ?
#
loop_
_entity_poly.entity_id
_entity_poly.type
_entity_poly.pdbx_seq_one_letter_code
_entity_poly.pdbx_strand_id
1 'polypeptide(L)'
;MAEMIKEVDERQDELVIKSHAELLQRGIAQVKRITPILISSIKLYLNTTQQRLPAAREAQSNRDYFLRQMSDEIHEIIRGLQLTSSDDPYSLGDYNDLHLIGRNSKFADEWLANPAVDPSGEEAIQQILDAARRFEALCMSDTERIGLHGLISGLDARVNQLVNAQQQFTYKPFKDRKSVNEMSKLIYLLISKTTFCLSCKFH
;
A
#
# COMPACT_ATOMS: atom_id res chain seq x y z
N MET A 1 3.18 -14.87 22.97
CA MET A 1 3.07 -14.96 21.49
C MET A 1 2.54 -16.30 21.04
N ALA A 2 3.09 -17.44 21.49
CA ALA A 2 2.54 -18.77 21.15
C ALA A 2 1.07 -18.98 21.58
N GLU A 3 0.71 -18.51 22.77
CA GLU A 3 -0.67 -18.54 23.27
C GLU A 3 -1.61 -17.69 22.40
N MET A 4 -1.27 -16.42 22.14
CA MET A 4 -2.01 -15.56 21.21
C MET A 4 -2.20 -16.21 19.84
N ILE A 5 -1.14 -16.81 19.26
CA ILE A 5 -1.24 -17.50 17.97
C ILE A 5 -2.28 -18.63 18.04
N LYS A 6 -2.25 -19.43 19.10
CA LYS A 6 -3.17 -20.55 19.29
C LYS A 6 -4.62 -20.06 19.40
N GLU A 7 -4.89 -19.08 20.25
CA GLU A 7 -6.23 -18.52 20.45
C GLU A 7 -6.81 -17.93 19.15
N VAL A 8 -5.98 -17.25 18.36
CA VAL A 8 -6.44 -16.67 17.08
C VAL A 8 -6.60 -17.75 16.00
N ASP A 9 -5.72 -18.77 15.95
CA ASP A 9 -5.85 -19.95 15.07
C ASP A 9 -7.16 -20.72 15.39
N GLU A 10 -7.52 -20.89 16.67
CA GLU A 10 -8.80 -21.51 17.06
C GLU A 10 -10.00 -20.63 16.68
N ARG A 11 -9.89 -19.31 16.87
CA ARG A 11 -10.98 -18.38 16.57
C ARG A 11 -11.30 -18.28 15.08
N GLN A 12 -10.30 -18.28 14.20
CA GLN A 12 -10.54 -18.19 12.75
C GLN A 12 -11.35 -19.38 12.21
N ASP A 13 -11.21 -20.57 12.81
CA ASP A 13 -11.91 -21.79 12.39
C ASP A 13 -13.42 -21.71 12.70
N GLU A 14 -13.82 -20.86 13.66
CA GLU A 14 -15.21 -20.61 14.03
C GLU A 14 -15.89 -19.51 13.20
N LEU A 15 -15.12 -18.72 12.45
CA LEU A 15 -15.66 -17.56 11.73
C LEU A 15 -16.47 -17.98 10.50
N VAL A 16 -17.72 -17.53 10.46
CA VAL A 16 -18.62 -17.73 9.31
C VAL A 16 -18.18 -16.86 8.11
N ILE A 17 -17.67 -15.65 8.38
CA ILE A 17 -17.21 -14.72 7.36
C ILE A 17 -15.76 -15.07 6.97
N LYS A 18 -15.60 -15.69 5.80
CA LYS A 18 -14.30 -16.19 5.31
C LYS A 18 -13.24 -15.10 5.16
N SER A 19 -13.61 -13.89 4.75
CA SER A 19 -12.65 -12.78 4.60
C SER A 19 -12.02 -12.37 5.94
N HIS A 20 -12.77 -12.45 7.04
CA HIS A 20 -12.24 -12.18 8.38
C HIS A 20 -11.29 -13.30 8.83
N ALA A 21 -11.64 -14.56 8.55
CA ALA A 21 -10.78 -15.70 8.81
C ALA A 21 -9.44 -15.58 8.04
N GLU A 22 -9.49 -15.23 6.76
CA GLU A 22 -8.29 -15.02 5.93
C GLU A 22 -7.40 -13.87 6.44
N LEU A 23 -8.00 -12.79 6.94
CA LEU A 23 -7.28 -11.68 7.55
C LEU A 23 -6.52 -12.15 8.80
N LEU A 24 -7.18 -12.90 9.69
CA LEU A 24 -6.54 -13.45 10.90
C LEU A 24 -5.44 -14.46 10.54
N GLN A 25 -5.69 -15.35 9.59
CA GLN A 25 -4.71 -16.32 9.12
C GLN A 25 -3.44 -15.64 8.57
N ARG A 26 -3.61 -14.58 7.77
CA ARG A 26 -2.51 -13.77 7.24
C ARG A 26 -1.74 -13.08 8.37
N GLY A 27 -2.43 -12.45 9.32
CA GLY A 27 -1.81 -11.80 10.47
C GLY A 27 -0.96 -12.78 11.29
N ILE A 28 -1.51 -13.96 11.60
CA ILE A 28 -0.77 -15.04 12.30
C ILE A 28 0.46 -15.48 11.49
N ALA A 29 0.32 -15.67 10.17
CA ALA A 29 1.43 -16.06 9.31
C ALA A 29 2.57 -15.02 9.32
N GLN A 30 2.23 -13.72 9.32
CA GLN A 30 3.24 -12.66 9.41
C GLN A 30 3.88 -12.60 10.79
N VAL A 31 3.12 -12.73 11.88
CA VAL A 31 3.68 -12.82 13.23
C VAL A 31 4.67 -13.99 13.31
N LYS A 32 4.28 -15.20 12.87
CA LYS A 32 5.15 -16.39 12.83
C LYS A 32 6.44 -16.13 12.02
N ARG A 33 6.35 -15.42 10.90
CA ARG A 33 7.50 -15.05 10.06
C ARG A 33 8.41 -14.00 10.70
N ILE A 34 7.85 -12.95 11.31
CA ILE A 34 8.61 -11.82 11.86
C ILE A 34 9.31 -12.23 13.16
N THR A 35 8.71 -13.10 14.00
CA THR A 35 9.28 -13.53 15.29
C THR A 35 10.77 -13.91 15.22
N PRO A 36 11.22 -14.88 14.38
CA PRO A 36 12.63 -15.24 14.33
C PRO A 36 13.54 -14.11 13.81
N ILE A 37 13.03 -13.27 12.91
CA ILE A 37 13.77 -12.12 12.35
C ILE A 37 13.97 -11.06 13.42
N LEU A 38 12.93 -10.74 14.19
CA LEU A 38 12.99 -9.81 15.31
C LEU A 38 13.98 -10.32 16.37
N ILE A 39 13.93 -11.61 16.73
CA ILE A 39 14.92 -12.21 17.66
C ILE A 39 16.35 -12.04 17.13
N SER A 40 16.58 -12.30 15.84
CA SER A 40 17.89 -12.10 15.21
C SER A 40 18.35 -10.64 15.24
N SER A 41 17.45 -9.70 14.92
CA SER A 41 17.73 -8.26 14.92
C SER A 41 18.10 -7.74 16.32
N ILE A 42 17.42 -8.23 17.36
CA ILE A 42 17.73 -7.91 18.76
C ILE A 42 19.10 -8.46 19.14
N LYS A 43 19.41 -9.72 18.77
CA LYS A 43 20.73 -10.31 19.04
C LYS A 43 21.86 -9.52 18.38
N LEU A 44 21.66 -9.12 17.12
CA LEU A 44 22.63 -8.30 16.39
C LEU A 44 22.85 -6.94 17.07
N TYR A 45 21.76 -6.29 17.49
CA TYR A 45 21.84 -5.02 18.23
C TYR A 45 22.59 -5.17 19.55
N LEU A 46 22.31 -6.21 20.34
CA LEU A 46 23.02 -6.47 21.60
C LEU A 46 24.51 -6.73 21.37
N ASN A 47 24.85 -7.53 20.35
CA ASN A 47 26.25 -7.82 20.03
C ASN A 47 27.00 -6.55 19.59
N THR A 48 26.44 -5.79 18.65
CA THR A 48 27.06 -4.56 18.13
C THR A 48 27.20 -3.48 19.20
N THR A 49 26.26 -3.37 20.14
CA THR A 49 26.36 -2.44 21.27
C THR A 49 27.38 -2.89 22.31
N GLN A 50 27.38 -4.16 22.71
CA GLN A 50 28.35 -4.70 23.68
C GLN A 50 29.80 -4.60 23.16
N GLN A 51 30.01 -4.89 21.89
CA GLN A 51 31.33 -4.82 21.24
C GLN A 51 31.69 -3.41 20.75
N ARG A 52 30.82 -2.41 20.96
CA ARG A 52 31.00 -1.01 20.50
C ARG A 52 31.33 -0.91 19.00
N LEU A 53 30.66 -1.73 18.19
CA LEU A 53 30.86 -1.74 16.75
C LEU A 53 30.21 -0.49 16.11
N PRO A 54 30.80 0.07 15.04
CA PRO A 54 30.23 1.22 14.33
C PRO A 54 28.81 1.00 13.81
N ALA A 55 28.44 -0.26 13.54
CA ALA A 55 27.14 -0.67 13.02
C ALA A 55 25.99 -0.69 14.05
N ALA A 56 26.23 -0.31 15.32
CA ALA A 56 25.22 -0.37 16.37
C ALA A 56 23.94 0.43 16.05
N ARG A 57 24.08 1.60 15.39
CA ARG A 57 22.95 2.44 14.99
C ARG A 57 22.09 1.79 13.90
N GLU A 58 22.72 1.13 12.93
CA GLU A 58 22.03 0.40 11.88
C GLU A 58 21.28 -0.81 12.45
N ALA A 59 21.94 -1.57 13.32
CA ALA A 59 21.33 -2.70 14.02
C ALA A 59 20.11 -2.27 14.86
N GLN A 60 20.18 -1.10 15.50
CA GLN A 60 19.04 -0.51 16.21
C GLN A 60 17.88 -0.20 15.25
N SER A 61 18.15 0.48 14.14
CA SER A 61 17.14 0.81 13.14
C SER A 61 16.45 -0.44 12.59
N ASN A 62 17.22 -1.50 12.35
CA ASN A 62 16.70 -2.78 11.87
C ASN A 62 15.80 -3.46 12.91
N ARG A 63 16.19 -3.44 14.19
CA ARG A 63 15.36 -3.92 15.30
C ARG A 63 14.05 -3.15 15.40
N ASP A 64 14.12 -1.82 15.38
CA ASP A 64 12.96 -0.95 15.53
C ASP A 64 11.98 -1.11 14.36
N TYR A 65 12.48 -1.37 13.15
CA TYR A 65 11.65 -1.72 11.99
C TYR A 65 10.83 -2.99 12.22
N PHE A 66 11.47 -4.10 12.59
CA PHE A 66 10.75 -5.37 12.81
C PHE A 66 9.86 -5.34 14.05
N LEU A 67 10.19 -4.52 15.05
CA LEU A 67 9.34 -4.31 16.21
C LEU A 67 8.05 -3.57 15.84
N ARG A 68 8.15 -2.50 15.02
CA ARG A 68 6.97 -1.83 14.46
C ARG A 68 6.15 -2.78 13.58
N GLN A 69 6.80 -3.51 12.69
CA GLN A 69 6.11 -4.47 11.83
C GLN A 69 5.34 -5.52 12.65
N MET A 70 5.94 -6.08 13.70
CA MET A 70 5.23 -7.00 14.61
C MET A 70 4.03 -6.34 15.29
N SER A 71 4.18 -5.09 15.73
CA SER A 71 3.10 -4.29 16.34
C SER A 71 1.96 -4.08 15.36
N ASP A 72 2.25 -3.71 14.11
CA ASP A 72 1.24 -3.47 13.08
C ASP A 72 0.43 -4.74 12.79
N GLU A 73 1.08 -5.91 12.69
CA GLU A 73 0.37 -7.19 12.50
C GLU A 73 -0.52 -7.55 13.70
N ILE A 74 -0.10 -7.24 14.94
CA ILE A 74 -0.93 -7.47 16.13
C ILE A 74 -2.16 -6.55 16.11
N HIS A 75 -2.01 -5.28 15.71
CA HIS A 75 -3.15 -4.37 15.58
C HIS A 75 -4.13 -4.85 14.49
N GLU A 76 -3.63 -5.39 13.39
CA GLU A 76 -4.48 -5.98 12.35
C GLU A 76 -5.23 -7.23 12.84
N ILE A 77 -4.59 -8.10 13.63
CA ILE A 77 -5.26 -9.23 14.28
C ILE A 77 -6.37 -8.73 15.21
N ILE A 78 -6.10 -7.73 16.05
CA ILE A 78 -7.10 -7.14 16.95
C ILE A 78 -8.28 -6.58 16.14
N ARG A 79 -8.00 -5.84 15.05
CA ARG A 79 -9.03 -5.31 14.15
C ARG A 79 -9.89 -6.45 13.59
N GLY A 80 -9.26 -7.49 13.05
CA GLY A 80 -9.94 -8.66 12.48
C GLY A 80 -10.86 -9.37 13.48
N LEU A 81 -10.42 -9.53 14.72
CA LEU A 81 -11.21 -10.14 15.79
C LEU A 81 -12.44 -9.32 16.18
N GLN A 82 -12.39 -7.99 15.97
CA GLN A 82 -13.48 -7.06 16.30
C GLN A 82 -14.49 -6.89 15.17
N LEU A 83 -14.25 -7.47 13.99
CA LEU A 83 -15.19 -7.41 12.87
C LEU A 83 -16.41 -8.28 13.12
N THR A 84 -17.60 -7.68 13.05
CA THR A 84 -18.89 -8.34 13.33
C THR A 84 -19.84 -8.39 12.14
N SER A 85 -19.50 -7.73 11.02
CA SER A 85 -20.34 -7.66 9.81
C SER A 85 -19.52 -7.91 8.55
N SER A 86 -20.14 -8.55 7.55
CA SER A 86 -19.51 -8.82 6.24
C SER A 86 -19.33 -7.54 5.40
N ASP A 87 -20.06 -6.49 5.73
CA ASP A 87 -20.04 -5.20 5.04
C ASP A 87 -19.03 -4.26 5.71
N ASP A 88 -17.77 -4.68 5.80
CA ASP A 88 -16.68 -3.76 6.10
C ASP A 88 -16.03 -3.39 4.75
N PRO A 89 -16.31 -2.21 4.16
CA PRO A 89 -15.82 -1.82 2.82
C PRO A 89 -14.29 -1.76 2.70
N TYR A 90 -13.56 -2.12 3.76
CA TYR A 90 -12.19 -1.70 4.05
C TYR A 90 -11.29 -2.83 4.59
N SER A 91 -11.65 -4.11 4.39
CA SER A 91 -11.01 -5.20 5.14
C SER A 91 -9.91 -5.96 4.38
N LEU A 92 -9.98 -6.08 3.05
CA LEU A 92 -8.96 -6.79 2.25
C LEU A 92 -8.67 -6.14 0.89
N GLY A 93 -9.57 -5.27 0.41
CA GLY A 93 -9.36 -4.50 -0.82
C GLY A 93 -8.16 -3.57 -0.70
N ASP A 94 -8.09 -2.80 0.39
CA ASP A 94 -7.15 -1.69 0.52
C ASP A 94 -5.66 -2.08 0.40
N TYR A 95 -5.24 -3.22 0.97
CA TYR A 95 -3.84 -3.70 0.84
C TYR A 95 -3.54 -4.26 -0.55
N ASN A 96 -4.48 -4.98 -1.14
CA ASN A 96 -4.35 -5.48 -2.52
C ASN A 96 -4.35 -4.33 -3.52
N ASP A 97 -5.14 -3.30 -3.25
CA ASP A 97 -5.24 -2.07 -4.02
C ASP A 97 -3.97 -1.25 -3.90
N LEU A 98 -3.36 -1.15 -2.71
CA LEU A 98 -2.07 -0.51 -2.54
C LEU A 98 -0.96 -1.26 -3.30
N HIS A 99 -0.96 -2.59 -3.24
CA HIS A 99 -0.01 -3.41 -4.01
C HIS A 99 -0.22 -3.26 -5.52
N LEU A 100 -1.48 -3.23 -5.97
CA LEU A 100 -1.85 -2.99 -7.36
C LEU A 100 -1.38 -1.61 -7.83
N ILE A 101 -1.63 -0.56 -7.04
CA ILE A 101 -1.18 0.80 -7.30
C ILE A 101 0.35 0.84 -7.45
N GLY A 102 1.07 0.21 -6.53
CA GLY A 102 2.54 0.13 -6.57
C GLY A 102 3.05 -0.66 -7.78
N ARG A 103 2.43 -1.78 -8.12
CA ARG A 103 2.81 -2.63 -9.26
C ARG A 103 2.58 -1.94 -10.60
N ASN A 104 1.40 -1.33 -10.76
CA ASN A 104 0.97 -0.72 -12.01
C ASN A 104 1.69 0.60 -12.30
N SER A 105 2.30 1.25 -11.30
CA SER A 105 3.03 2.51 -11.48
C SER A 105 4.19 2.42 -12.48
N LYS A 106 4.87 1.26 -12.55
CA LYS A 106 5.95 1.02 -13.52
C LYS A 106 5.42 0.98 -14.96
N PHE A 107 4.31 0.29 -15.18
CA PHE A 107 3.64 0.22 -16.48
C PHE A 107 3.12 1.61 -16.90
N ALA A 108 2.62 2.39 -15.95
CA ALA A 108 2.23 3.77 -16.18
C ALA A 108 3.41 4.65 -16.61
N ASP A 109 4.57 4.55 -15.96
CA ASP A 109 5.77 5.32 -16.33
C ASP A 109 6.29 4.94 -17.73
N GLU A 110 6.34 3.65 -18.04
CA GLU A 110 6.74 3.15 -19.36
C GLU A 110 5.80 3.65 -20.47
N TRP A 111 4.49 3.65 -20.20
CA TRP A 111 3.49 4.16 -21.12
C TRP A 111 3.55 5.67 -21.27
N LEU A 112 3.64 6.44 -20.19
CA LEU A 112 3.77 7.89 -20.27
C LEU A 112 5.05 8.32 -21.02
N ALA A 113 6.11 7.50 -20.97
CA ALA A 113 7.33 7.71 -21.75
C ALA A 113 7.12 7.47 -23.26
N ASN A 114 6.28 6.50 -23.64
CA ASN A 114 5.92 6.26 -25.03
C ASN A 114 4.48 5.73 -25.21
N PRO A 115 3.47 6.62 -25.20
CA PRO A 115 2.07 6.23 -25.25
C PRO A 115 1.64 5.51 -26.53
N ALA A 116 2.46 5.57 -27.60
CA ALA A 116 2.13 5.02 -28.90
C ALA A 116 2.45 3.53 -29.06
N VAL A 117 3.15 2.91 -28.09
CA VAL A 117 3.69 1.55 -28.24
C VAL A 117 2.76 0.48 -27.68
N ASP A 118 2.01 0.75 -26.61
CA ASP A 118 1.17 -0.26 -25.97
C ASP A 118 -0.03 0.35 -25.23
N PRO A 119 -1.29 0.05 -25.57
CA PRO A 119 -2.46 0.51 -24.83
C PRO A 119 -2.58 -0.07 -23.41
N SER A 120 -1.86 -1.14 -23.06
CA SER A 120 -1.93 -1.79 -21.75
C SER A 120 -1.53 -0.86 -20.59
N GLY A 121 -0.74 0.17 -20.86
CA GLY A 121 -0.35 1.16 -19.86
C GLY A 121 -1.41 2.19 -19.51
N GLU A 122 -2.31 2.51 -20.46
CA GLU A 122 -3.52 3.31 -20.17
C GLU A 122 -4.42 2.56 -19.19
N GLU A 123 -4.65 1.26 -19.46
CA GLU A 123 -5.42 0.39 -18.58
C GLU A 123 -4.78 0.29 -17.19
N ALA A 124 -3.44 0.21 -17.12
CA ALA A 124 -2.72 0.20 -15.85
C ALA A 124 -2.96 1.49 -15.04
N ILE A 125 -2.98 2.67 -15.69
CA ILE A 125 -3.30 3.94 -15.04
C ILE A 125 -4.76 3.99 -14.58
N GLN A 126 -5.69 3.48 -15.38
CA GLN A 126 -7.10 3.44 -14.99
C GLN A 126 -7.30 2.56 -13.75
N GLN A 127 -6.65 1.40 -13.70
CA GLN A 127 -6.67 0.51 -12.54
C GLN A 127 -6.06 1.19 -11.29
N ILE A 128 -5.01 2.01 -11.43
CA ILE A 128 -4.45 2.82 -10.33
C ILE A 128 -5.50 3.82 -9.82
N LEU A 129 -6.18 4.53 -10.71
CA LEU A 129 -7.20 5.53 -10.35
C LEU A 129 -8.38 4.88 -9.63
N ASP A 130 -8.88 3.75 -10.15
CA ASP A 130 -9.99 3.02 -9.55
C ASP A 130 -9.64 2.46 -8.17
N ALA A 131 -8.42 1.96 -7.99
CA ALA A 131 -7.90 1.57 -6.70
C ALA A 131 -7.81 2.77 -5.75
N ALA A 132 -7.25 3.90 -6.19
CA ALA A 132 -7.09 5.08 -5.36
C ALA A 132 -8.44 5.68 -4.89
N ARG A 133 -9.50 5.60 -5.70
CA ARG A 133 -10.86 6.04 -5.32
C ARG A 133 -11.39 5.30 -4.08
N ARG A 134 -11.04 4.03 -3.91
CA ARG A 134 -11.44 3.25 -2.73
C ARG A 134 -10.84 3.79 -1.42
N PHE A 135 -9.71 4.50 -1.51
CA PHE A 135 -9.08 5.16 -0.35
C PHE A 135 -9.72 6.49 0.04
N GLU A 136 -10.56 7.12 -0.80
CA GLU A 136 -11.27 8.35 -0.41
C GLU A 136 -12.22 8.11 0.78
N ALA A 137 -12.79 6.91 0.81
CA ALA A 137 -13.68 6.45 1.86
C ALA A 137 -12.90 6.11 3.15
N LEU A 138 -11.58 5.91 3.06
CA LEU A 138 -10.66 5.69 4.20
C LEU A 138 -10.10 6.98 4.81
N CYS A 139 -10.29 8.12 4.16
CA CYS A 139 -9.75 9.40 4.63
C CYS A 139 -10.41 9.81 5.96
N MET A 140 -9.59 10.15 6.96
CA MET A 140 -10.03 10.52 8.30
C MET A 140 -10.52 11.97 8.41
N SER A 141 -10.16 12.81 7.44
CA SER A 141 -10.61 14.20 7.34
C SER A 141 -11.13 14.54 5.94
N ASP A 142 -12.08 15.47 5.88
CA ASP A 142 -12.60 15.99 4.60
C ASP A 142 -11.49 16.67 3.78
N THR A 143 -10.52 17.31 4.45
CA THR A 143 -9.35 17.91 3.77
C THR A 143 -8.52 16.86 3.03
N GLU A 144 -8.27 15.71 3.64
CA GLU A 144 -7.55 14.61 2.99
C GLU A 144 -8.35 14.01 1.85
N ARG A 145 -9.65 13.79 2.07
CA ARG A 145 -10.56 13.28 1.04
C ARG A 145 -10.61 14.19 -0.17
N ILE A 146 -10.80 15.49 0.04
CA ILE A 146 -10.81 16.51 -1.04
C ILE A 146 -9.46 16.54 -1.74
N GLY A 147 -8.35 16.47 -1.00
CA GLY A 147 -7.00 16.46 -1.55
C GLY A 147 -6.72 15.22 -2.42
N LEU A 148 -7.14 14.03 -1.96
CA LEU A 148 -7.01 12.78 -2.71
C LEU A 148 -7.89 12.79 -3.97
N HIS A 149 -9.15 13.21 -3.82
CA HIS A 149 -10.10 13.35 -4.91
C HIS A 149 -9.63 14.31 -6.01
N GLY A 150 -9.05 15.44 -5.61
CA GLY A 150 -8.47 16.40 -6.54
C GLY A 150 -7.31 15.82 -7.35
N LEU A 151 -6.47 14.97 -6.74
CA LEU A 151 -5.38 14.30 -7.45
C LEU A 151 -5.89 13.24 -8.43
N ILE A 152 -6.84 12.42 -8.00
CA ILE A 152 -7.47 11.40 -8.85
C ILE A 152 -8.09 12.07 -10.07
N SER A 153 -8.94 13.07 -9.85
CA SER A 153 -9.62 13.81 -10.93
C SER A 153 -8.65 14.53 -11.86
N GLY A 154 -7.59 15.14 -11.30
CA GLY A 154 -6.58 15.86 -12.07
C GLY A 154 -5.73 14.94 -12.95
N LEU A 155 -5.39 13.75 -12.47
CA LEU A 155 -4.66 12.74 -13.24
C LEU A 155 -5.56 12.13 -14.33
N ASP A 156 -6.79 11.76 -13.99
CA ASP A 156 -7.80 11.22 -14.92
C ASP A 156 -8.04 12.18 -16.11
N ALA A 157 -8.24 13.47 -15.82
CA ALA A 157 -8.43 14.49 -16.86
C ALA A 157 -7.22 14.59 -17.81
N ARG A 158 -5.99 14.49 -17.30
CA ARG A 158 -4.77 14.58 -18.12
C ARG A 158 -4.54 13.33 -18.97
N VAL A 159 -4.84 12.15 -18.44
CA VAL A 159 -4.77 10.88 -19.18
C VAL A 159 -5.79 10.90 -20.32
N ASN A 160 -7.04 11.29 -20.04
CA ASN A 160 -8.08 11.42 -21.07
C ASN A 160 -7.69 12.44 -22.16
N GLN A 161 -7.07 13.56 -21.80
CA GLN A 161 -6.54 14.51 -22.80
C GLN A 161 -5.49 13.88 -23.71
N LEU A 162 -4.59 13.06 -23.14
CA LEU A 162 -3.55 12.38 -23.89
C LEU A 162 -4.14 11.35 -24.86
N VAL A 163 -5.06 10.50 -24.38
CA VAL A 163 -5.72 9.46 -25.19
C VAL A 163 -6.52 10.10 -26.33
N ASN A 164 -7.27 11.17 -26.06
CA ASN A 164 -8.01 11.91 -27.08
C ASN A 164 -7.08 12.52 -28.15
N ALA A 165 -5.92 13.04 -27.75
CA ALA A 165 -4.93 13.57 -28.69
C ALA A 165 -4.34 12.46 -29.59
N GLN A 166 -4.19 11.23 -29.07
CA GLN A 166 -3.78 10.05 -29.85
C GLN A 166 -4.82 9.68 -30.92
N GLN A 167 -6.10 9.60 -30.54
CA GLN A 167 -7.17 9.19 -31.44
C GLN A 167 -7.43 10.19 -32.58
N GLN A 168 -7.18 11.48 -32.35
CA GLN A 168 -7.36 12.53 -33.35
C GLN A 168 -6.22 12.62 -34.39
N PHE A 169 -5.20 11.74 -34.32
CA PHE A 169 -3.95 11.84 -35.10
C PHE A 169 -3.25 13.22 -35.02
N THR A 170 -3.66 14.06 -34.06
CA THR A 170 -3.02 15.33 -33.70
C THR A 170 -1.85 15.10 -32.73
N TYR A 171 -1.64 13.85 -32.34
CA TYR A 171 -0.52 13.37 -31.53
C TYR A 171 0.81 13.69 -32.20
N LYS A 172 1.36 14.83 -31.84
CA LYS A 172 2.80 15.04 -31.90
C LYS A 172 3.39 14.25 -30.74
N PRO A 173 4.45 13.44 -30.93
CA PRO A 173 5.11 12.75 -29.82
C PRO A 173 5.30 13.79 -28.73
N PHE A 174 4.74 13.53 -27.54
CA PHE A 174 4.63 14.47 -26.42
C PHE A 174 6.03 15.02 -26.12
N LYS A 175 6.43 16.09 -26.82
CA LYS A 175 7.78 16.66 -26.75
C LYS A 175 7.99 17.40 -25.45
N ASP A 176 6.91 17.66 -24.72
CA ASP A 176 7.01 18.23 -23.39
C ASP A 176 7.25 17.12 -22.37
N ARG A 177 8.52 16.71 -22.25
CA ARG A 177 9.01 15.89 -21.13
C ARG A 177 8.53 16.43 -19.79
N LYS A 178 8.23 17.73 -19.67
CA LYS A 178 7.71 18.32 -18.43
C LYS A 178 6.33 17.78 -18.07
N SER A 179 5.41 17.65 -19.01
CA SER A 179 4.05 17.13 -18.75
C SER A 179 4.05 15.64 -18.40
N VAL A 180 4.88 14.84 -19.08
CA VAL A 180 5.10 13.43 -18.75
C VAL A 180 5.66 13.29 -17.33
N ASN A 181 6.71 14.06 -17.01
CA ASN A 181 7.29 14.09 -15.68
C ASN A 181 6.30 14.59 -14.62
N GLU A 182 5.39 15.50 -14.98
CA GLU A 182 4.35 16.00 -14.07
C GLU A 182 3.31 14.90 -13.79
N MET A 183 2.87 14.15 -14.81
CA MET A 183 1.94 13.03 -14.62
C MET A 183 2.57 11.90 -13.78
N SER A 184 3.83 11.52 -14.04
CA SER A 184 4.54 10.56 -13.18
C SER A 184 4.62 11.07 -11.74
N LYS A 185 4.96 12.34 -11.52
CA LYS A 185 4.97 12.93 -10.15
C LYS A 185 3.61 12.87 -9.48
N LEU A 186 2.52 13.10 -10.21
CA LEU A 186 1.16 12.99 -9.68
C LEU A 186 0.83 11.54 -9.29
N ILE A 187 1.27 10.54 -10.08
CA ILE A 187 1.14 9.12 -9.73
C ILE A 187 1.89 8.83 -8.43
N TYR A 188 3.16 9.25 -8.30
CA TYR A 188 3.92 9.04 -7.06
C TYR A 188 3.33 9.77 -5.85
N LEU A 189 2.77 10.96 -6.05
CA LEU A 189 2.06 11.68 -4.99
C LEU A 189 0.77 10.97 -4.58
N LEU A 190 0.04 10.38 -5.54
CA LEU A 190 -1.14 9.56 -5.30
C LEU A 190 -0.79 8.29 -4.50
N ILE A 191 0.29 7.60 -4.86
CA ILE A 191 0.83 6.45 -4.11
C ILE A 191 1.16 6.86 -2.68
N SER A 192 1.84 7.99 -2.50
CA SER A 192 2.22 8.48 -1.17
C SER A 192 0.99 8.78 -0.30
N LYS A 193 -0.03 9.46 -0.86
CA LYS A 193 -1.27 9.77 -0.12
C LYS A 193 -2.13 8.55 0.18
N THR A 194 -2.25 7.60 -0.74
CA THR A 194 -2.99 6.35 -0.50
C THR A 194 -2.29 5.50 0.57
N THR A 195 -0.96 5.44 0.54
CA THR A 195 -0.16 4.79 1.60
C THR A 195 -0.35 5.48 2.95
N PHE A 196 -0.28 6.82 2.99
CA PHE A 196 -0.48 7.59 4.22
C PHE A 196 -1.89 7.42 4.80
N CYS A 197 -2.91 7.44 3.94
CA CYS A 197 -4.29 7.23 4.35
C CYS A 197 -4.49 5.87 5.02
N LEU A 198 -3.80 4.84 4.53
CA LEU A 198 -3.79 3.53 5.17
C LEU A 198 -3.04 3.58 6.52
N SER A 199 -1.85 4.17 6.55
CA SER A 199 -1.01 4.26 7.77
C SER A 199 -1.67 5.04 8.92
N CYS A 200 -2.40 6.11 8.62
CA CYS A 200 -3.09 6.93 9.63
C CYS A 200 -4.31 6.27 10.24
N LYS A 201 -4.85 5.20 9.64
CA LYS A 201 -5.86 4.35 10.28
C LYS A 201 -5.29 3.57 11.46
N PHE A 202 -3.96 3.41 11.52
CA PHE A 202 -3.24 2.57 12.47
C PHE A 202 -2.51 3.35 13.56
N HIS A 203 -2.80 4.65 13.75
CA HIS A 203 -2.32 5.49 14.85
C HIS A 203 -3.49 6.24 15.49
#